data_AF-A0A3B9X4B0-F1
#
_entry.id   AF-A0A3B9X4B0-F1
#
_cell.length_a   1.000
_cell.length_b   1.000
_cell.length_c   1.000
_cell.angle_alpha   90.00
_cell.angle_beta   90.00
_cell.angle_gamma   90.00
#
_symmetry.space_group_name_H-M   'P 1'
#
loop_
_entity.id
_entity.type
_entity.pdbx_description
1 polymer ?
#
loop_
_entity_poly.entity_id
_entity_poly.type
_entity_poly.pdbx_seq_one_letter_code
_entity_poly.pdbx_strand_id
1 'polypeptide(L)'
;MKITRLSLIAICLLISQVSTAVEPNFLSLNVAASVKVMSFNIRYNNPNDGDYAWPNRKAMVASVVNFNAADLVGMQEVLRGQLTELETLLPDHSWYGVGRNNGRINGENTGEFAPIFIGKIVCSF
;
A
#
# COMPACT_ATOMS: atom_id res chain seq x y z
N MET A 1 52.13 -11.91 54.79
CA MET A 1 52.09 -12.20 53.35
C MET A 1 51.39 -11.03 52.66
N LYS A 2 52.18 -10.08 52.11
CA LYS A 2 51.71 -8.80 51.57
C LYS A 2 51.24 -9.02 50.14
N ILE A 3 49.93 -9.14 49.95
CA ILE A 3 49.32 -8.97 48.62
C ILE A 3 49.44 -7.48 48.30
N THR A 4 50.50 -7.14 47.58
CA THR A 4 50.88 -5.79 47.19
C THR A 4 49.84 -5.23 46.24
N ARG A 5 49.58 -3.93 46.36
CA ARG A 5 48.55 -3.13 45.65
C ARG A 5 48.62 -3.15 44.11
N LEU A 6 49.49 -3.97 43.51
CA LEU A 6 49.62 -4.17 42.06
C LEU A 6 48.47 -4.98 41.46
N SER A 7 47.82 -5.86 42.23
CA SER A 7 46.76 -6.74 41.72
C SER A 7 45.42 -6.04 41.48
N LEU A 8 45.12 -4.92 42.16
CA LEU A 8 43.88 -4.17 41.95
C LEU A 8 43.94 -3.25 40.72
N ILE A 9 45.11 -2.68 40.40
CA ILE A 9 45.29 -1.77 39.25
C ILE A 9 45.22 -2.56 37.93
N ALA A 10 45.74 -3.79 37.90
CA ALA A 10 45.67 -4.67 36.74
C ALA A 10 44.23 -5.10 36.40
N ILE A 11 43.37 -5.27 37.41
CA ILE A 11 41.95 -5.62 37.22
C ILE A 11 41.18 -4.41 36.68
N CYS A 12 41.46 -3.20 37.15
CA CYS A 12 40.83 -1.98 36.62
C CYS A 12 41.24 -1.68 35.16
N LEU A 13 42.44 -2.07 34.72
CA LEU A 13 42.91 -1.89 33.34
C LEU A 13 42.39 -2.94 32.35
N LEU A 14 41.89 -4.08 32.83
CA LEU A 14 41.26 -5.11 31.99
C LEU A 14 39.78 -4.83 31.72
N ILE A 15 39.12 -4.04 32.57
CA ILE A 15 37.69 -3.69 32.43
C ILE A 15 37.50 -2.51 31.46
N SER A 16 38.54 -1.73 31.18
CA SER A 16 38.47 -0.58 30.24
C SER A 16 38.55 -0.97 28.75
N GLN A 17 38.73 -2.26 28.44
CA GLN A 17 38.81 -2.78 27.06
C GLN A 17 37.50 -3.44 26.60
N VAL A 18 36.40 -3.35 27.37
CA VAL A 18 35.08 -3.70 26.84
C VAL A 18 34.69 -2.60 25.86
N SER A 19 35.11 -2.84 24.63
CA SER A 19 34.64 -2.30 23.36
C SER A 19 33.64 -1.18 23.55
N THR A 20 34.07 0.03 23.21
CA THR A 20 33.20 0.98 22.54
C THR A 20 32.45 0.20 21.46
N ALA A 21 31.24 -0.26 21.78
CA ALA A 21 30.30 -0.68 20.77
C ALA A 21 30.14 0.57 19.92
N VAL A 22 30.87 0.59 18.80
CA VAL A 22 30.55 1.45 17.70
C VAL A 22 29.16 0.96 17.33
N GLU A 23 28.15 1.61 17.90
CA GLU A 23 26.77 1.48 17.44
C GLU A 23 26.89 1.56 15.92
N PRO A 24 26.52 0.51 15.18
CA PRO A 24 26.50 0.63 13.74
C PRO A 24 25.54 1.80 13.51
N ASN A 25 26.08 2.91 13.03
CA ASN A 25 25.30 3.96 12.42
C ASN A 25 24.60 3.25 11.28
N PHE A 26 23.42 2.70 11.58
CA PHE A 26 22.42 2.38 10.58
C PHE A 26 22.26 3.71 9.87
N LEU A 27 22.92 3.84 8.72
CA LEU A 27 22.63 4.88 7.76
C LEU A 27 21.14 4.68 7.50
N SER A 28 20.33 5.46 8.22
CA SER A 28 18.91 5.58 7.97
C SER A 28 18.85 6.28 6.63
N LEU A 29 18.96 5.47 5.58
CA LEU A 29 18.60 5.81 4.23
C LEU A 29 17.13 6.19 4.35
N ASN A 30 16.90 7.47 4.56
CA ASN A 30 15.58 8.07 4.56
C ASN A 30 15.12 8.10 3.10
N VAL A 31 14.97 6.92 2.51
CA VAL A 31 14.26 6.72 1.25
C VAL A 31 12.82 6.98 1.65
N ALA A 32 12.42 8.24 1.58
CA ALA A 32 11.02 8.60 1.64
C ALA A 32 10.34 7.83 0.51
N ALA A 33 9.70 6.72 0.84
CA ALA A 33 8.95 5.93 -0.11
C ALA A 33 7.84 6.85 -0.66
N SER A 34 7.99 7.26 -1.92
CA SER A 34 6.97 8.08 -2.57
C SER A 34 5.79 7.16 -2.89
N VAL A 35 4.61 7.52 -2.41
CA VAL A 35 3.36 6.82 -2.69
C VAL A 35 2.56 7.66 -3.67
N LYS A 36 2.22 7.09 -4.82
CA LYS A 36 1.32 7.69 -5.80
C LYS A 36 -0.12 7.37 -5.47
N VAL A 37 -0.89 8.41 -5.14
CA VAL A 37 -2.31 8.30 -4.81
C VAL A 37 -3.15 8.96 -5.89
N MET A 38 -4.22 8.29 -6.30
CA MET A 38 -5.20 8.79 -7.25
C MET A 38 -6.60 8.77 -6.62
N SER A 39 -7.41 9.78 -6.93
CA SER A 39 -8.87 9.74 -6.76
C SER A 39 -9.51 9.78 -8.14
N PHE A 40 -10.43 8.85 -8.41
CA PHE A 40 -11.02 8.71 -9.73
C PHE A 40 -12.50 8.31 -9.64
N ASN A 41 -13.40 9.27 -9.90
CA ASN A 41 -14.80 8.93 -10.11
C ASN A 41 -14.93 8.28 -11.48
N ILE A 42 -15.28 6.99 -11.47
CA ILE A 42 -15.39 6.18 -12.66
C ILE A 42 -16.85 5.91 -13.01
N ARG A 43 -17.78 6.85 -12.78
CA ARG A 43 -19.19 6.87 -13.26
C ARG A 43 -19.90 5.50 -13.33
N TYR A 44 -20.95 5.30 -12.53
CA TYR A 44 -21.65 4.02 -12.49
C TYR A 44 -22.14 3.56 -13.87
N ASN A 45 -22.26 2.24 -14.05
CA ASN A 45 -22.76 1.69 -15.30
C ASN A 45 -24.22 2.08 -15.54
N ASN A 46 -24.43 3.04 -16.45
CA ASN A 46 -25.73 3.50 -16.89
C ASN A 46 -25.86 3.24 -18.41
N PRO A 47 -26.82 2.40 -18.84
CA PRO A 47 -27.08 2.18 -20.27
C PRO A 47 -27.45 3.45 -21.04
N ASN A 48 -28.03 4.45 -20.35
CA ASN A 48 -28.40 5.72 -20.96
C ASN A 48 -27.19 6.64 -21.26
N ASP A 49 -25.97 6.25 -20.87
CA ASP A 49 -24.75 7.00 -21.23
C ASP A 49 -24.33 6.74 -22.70
N GLY A 50 -25.05 5.90 -23.45
CA GLY A 50 -24.87 5.69 -24.88
C GLY A 50 -23.48 5.16 -25.23
N ASP A 51 -22.78 5.83 -26.14
CA ASP A 51 -21.41 5.46 -26.53
C ASP A 51 -20.42 5.51 -25.36
N TYR A 52 -20.74 6.28 -24.32
CA TYR A 52 -19.95 6.41 -23.09
C TYR A 52 -20.43 5.48 -21.97
N ALA A 53 -21.27 4.48 -22.27
CA ALA A 53 -21.64 3.46 -21.30
C ALA A 53 -20.41 2.64 -20.87
N TRP A 54 -20.49 2.07 -19.66
CA TRP A 54 -19.38 1.33 -19.04
C TRP A 54 -18.73 0.26 -19.93
N PRO A 55 -19.48 -0.58 -20.69
CA PRO A 55 -18.87 -1.60 -21.55
C PRO A 55 -17.84 -1.04 -22.54
N ASN A 56 -18.03 0.20 -23.00
CA ASN A 56 -17.18 0.86 -24.00
C ASN A 56 -15.96 1.54 -23.39
N ARG A 57 -15.93 1.74 -22.06
CA ARG A 57 -14.91 2.56 -21.38
C ARG A 57 -14.13 1.84 -20.30
N LYS A 58 -14.52 0.64 -19.88
CA LYS A 58 -13.84 -0.13 -18.82
C LYS A 58 -12.34 -0.32 -19.07
N ALA A 59 -11.96 -0.62 -20.32
CA ALA A 59 -10.56 -0.77 -20.71
C ALA A 59 -9.79 0.55 -20.61
N MET A 60 -10.42 1.67 -21.02
CA MET A 60 -9.83 3.00 -20.89
C MET A 60 -9.63 3.39 -19.42
N VAL A 61 -10.62 3.14 -18.55
CA VAL A 61 -10.51 3.40 -17.11
C VAL A 61 -9.32 2.64 -16.50
N ALA A 62 -9.17 1.34 -16.79
CA ALA A 62 -8.03 0.55 -16.33
C ALA A 62 -6.70 1.09 -16.88
N SER A 63 -6.68 1.50 -18.15
CA SER A 63 -5.49 2.09 -18.77
C SER A 63 -5.03 3.37 -18.09
N VAL A 64 -5.95 4.24 -17.66
CA VAL A 64 -5.64 5.47 -16.91
C VAL A 64 -4.99 5.14 -15.56
N VAL A 65 -5.49 4.14 -14.84
CA VAL A 65 -4.89 3.68 -13.57
C VAL A 65 -3.46 3.19 -13.81
N ASN A 66 -3.26 2.32 -14.79
CA ASN A 66 -1.95 1.75 -15.11
C ASN A 66 -0.95 2.79 -15.63
N PHE A 67 -1.39 3.71 -16.49
CA PHE A 67 -0.55 4.76 -17.05
C PHE A 67 0.03 5.67 -15.96
N ASN A 68 -0.77 5.98 -14.94
CA ASN A 68 -0.31 6.81 -13.82
C ASN A 68 0.58 6.05 -12.84
N ALA A 69 0.61 4.71 -12.92
CA ALA A 69 1.30 3.82 -11.99
C ALA A 69 0.95 4.16 -10.53
N ALA A 70 -0.36 4.27 -10.25
CA ALA A 70 -0.84 4.62 -8.92
C ALA A 70 -0.76 3.41 -7.97
N ASP A 71 -0.15 3.62 -6.81
CA ASP A 71 -0.05 2.64 -5.73
C ASP A 71 -1.38 2.51 -4.99
N LEU A 72 -2.11 3.62 -4.85
CA LEU A 72 -3.44 3.68 -4.23
C LEU A 72 -4.41 4.43 -5.15
N VAL A 73 -5.58 3.85 -5.39
CA VAL A 73 -6.64 4.49 -6.17
C VAL A 73 -7.96 4.43 -5.42
N GLY A 74 -8.43 5.58 -4.95
CA GLY A 74 -9.80 5.72 -4.46
C GLY A 74 -10.75 5.91 -5.64
N MET A 75 -11.71 5.01 -5.82
CA MET A 75 -12.72 5.14 -6.86
C MET A 75 -14.09 5.51 -6.29
N GLN A 76 -14.96 6.11 -7.12
CA GLN A 76 -16.34 6.44 -6.76
C GLN A 76 -17.32 5.98 -7.85
N GLU A 77 -18.60 5.87 -7.47
CA GLU A 77 -19.72 5.40 -8.30
C GLU A 77 -19.55 3.96 -8.83
N VAL A 78 -18.77 3.11 -8.17
CA VAL A 78 -18.48 1.77 -8.70
C VAL A 78 -19.62 0.81 -8.34
N LEU A 79 -20.27 0.18 -9.33
CA LEU A 79 -21.23 -0.90 -9.06
C LEU A 79 -20.52 -2.25 -8.91
N ARG A 80 -21.15 -3.24 -8.25
CA ARG A 80 -20.60 -4.60 -8.05
C ARG A 80 -20.14 -5.27 -9.36
N GLY A 81 -20.89 -5.08 -10.45
CA GLY A 81 -20.50 -5.59 -11.77
C GLY A 81 -19.19 -4.95 -12.26
N GLN A 82 -19.10 -3.61 -12.19
CA GLN A 82 -17.89 -2.86 -12.58
C GLN A 82 -16.69 -3.26 -11.72
N LEU A 83 -16.90 -3.48 -10.43
CA LEU A 83 -15.86 -3.91 -9.49
C LEU A 83 -15.26 -5.27 -9.89
N THR A 84 -16.12 -6.21 -10.28
CA THR A 84 -15.72 -7.55 -10.75
C THR A 84 -14.94 -7.47 -12.08
N GLU A 85 -15.34 -6.56 -12.97
CA GLU A 85 -14.59 -6.33 -14.21
C GLU A 85 -13.24 -5.64 -13.95
N LEU A 86 -13.17 -4.71 -13.00
CA LEU A 86 -11.93 -4.05 -12.59
C LEU A 86 -10.94 -5.03 -11.93
N GLU A 87 -11.40 -5.99 -11.13
CA GLU A 87 -10.56 -7.08 -10.60
C GLU A 87 -9.84 -7.84 -11.72
N THR A 88 -10.50 -8.02 -12.87
CA THR A 88 -9.92 -8.69 -14.04
C THR A 88 -8.98 -7.78 -14.82
N LEU A 89 -9.32 -6.48 -14.94
CA LEU A 89 -8.55 -5.51 -15.72
C LEU A 89 -7.33 -4.94 -14.98
N LEU A 90 -7.31 -5.02 -13.66
CA LEU A 90 -6.23 -4.56 -12.79
C LEU A 90 -5.73 -5.74 -11.92
N PRO A 91 -5.12 -6.78 -12.53
CA PRO A 91 -4.73 -8.01 -11.82
C PRO A 91 -3.62 -7.80 -10.77
N ASP A 92 -2.93 -6.66 -10.85
CA ASP A 92 -1.87 -6.25 -9.92
C ASP A 92 -2.36 -5.32 -8.82
N HIS A 93 -3.67 -5.11 -8.72
CA HIS A 93 -4.29 -4.39 -7.63
C HIS A 93 -5.23 -5.32 -6.86
N SER A 94 -5.16 -5.23 -5.53
CA SER A 94 -6.22 -5.68 -4.64
C SER A 94 -7.16 -4.50 -4.37
N TRP A 95 -8.36 -4.72 -3.83
CA TRP A 95 -9.22 -3.60 -3.42
C TRP A 95 -9.95 -3.89 -2.11
N TYR A 96 -10.39 -2.81 -1.44
CA TYR A 96 -11.18 -2.86 -0.23
C TYR A 96 -12.37 -1.90 -0.32
N GLY A 97 -13.54 -2.32 0.18
CA GLY A 97 -14.75 -1.50 0.22
C GLY A 97 -16.02 -2.32 0.40
N VAL A 98 -17.12 -1.64 0.69
CA VAL A 98 -18.47 -2.23 0.79
C VAL A 98 -19.48 -1.34 0.07
N GLY A 99 -20.61 -1.93 -0.33
CA GLY A 99 -21.69 -1.18 -0.97
C GLY A 99 -22.37 -0.23 0.00
N ARG A 100 -22.64 1.00 -0.44
CA ARG A 100 -23.15 2.07 0.44
C ARG A 100 -24.54 1.81 1.03
N ASN A 101 -25.34 0.96 0.39
CA ASN A 101 -26.74 0.77 0.79
C ASN A 101 -26.90 -0.24 1.93
N ASN A 102 -26.05 -1.27 1.98
CA ASN A 102 -26.22 -2.39 2.92
C ASN A 102 -24.93 -2.80 3.63
N GLY A 103 -23.79 -2.15 3.36
CA GLY A 103 -22.50 -2.46 3.98
C GLY A 103 -21.95 -3.83 3.58
N ARG A 104 -22.47 -4.45 2.50
CA ARG A 104 -22.05 -5.77 2.02
C ARG A 104 -21.31 -5.64 0.70
N ILE A 105 -20.46 -6.63 0.43
CA ILE A 105 -19.75 -6.74 -0.86
C ILE A 105 -20.63 -7.41 -1.91
N ASN A 106 -21.46 -8.37 -1.48
CA ASN A 106 -22.29 -9.21 -2.32
C ASN A 106 -23.75 -9.17 -1.86
N GLY A 107 -24.63 -9.66 -2.74
CA GLY A 107 -26.08 -9.66 -2.54
C GLY A 107 -26.77 -8.55 -3.33
N GLU A 108 -28.09 -8.51 -3.22
CA GLU A 108 -28.89 -7.50 -3.89
C GLU A 108 -28.76 -6.14 -3.18
N ASN A 109 -29.04 -5.06 -3.93
CA ASN A 109 -29.13 -3.70 -3.41
C ASN A 109 -27.89 -3.23 -2.64
N THR A 110 -26.67 -3.63 -3.03
CA THR A 110 -25.42 -3.10 -2.44
C THR A 110 -25.23 -1.61 -2.73
N GLY A 111 -25.80 -1.12 -3.84
CA GLY A 111 -25.57 0.25 -4.32
C GLY A 111 -24.17 0.44 -4.88
N GLU A 112 -23.78 1.71 -5.02
CA GLU A 112 -22.42 2.11 -5.40
C GLU A 112 -21.43 1.87 -4.27
N PHE A 113 -20.19 1.63 -4.65
CA PHE A 113 -19.03 1.48 -3.80
C PHE A 113 -18.14 2.71 -3.93
N ALA A 114 -17.38 2.97 -2.87
CA ALA A 114 -16.21 3.85 -2.89
C ALA A 114 -14.95 3.02 -2.58
N PRO A 115 -14.54 2.10 -3.48
CA PRO A 115 -13.47 1.15 -3.18
C PRO A 115 -12.11 1.84 -3.24
N ILE A 116 -11.16 1.33 -2.46
CA ILE A 116 -9.75 1.69 -2.52
C ILE A 116 -9.01 0.52 -3.16
N PHE A 117 -8.45 0.73 -4.35
CA PHE A 117 -7.53 -0.20 -5.00
C PHE A 117 -6.11 0.04 -4.50
N ILE A 118 -5.37 -1.03 -4.26
CA ILE A 118 -4.05 -1.07 -3.66
C ILE A 118 -3.16 -1.92 -4.58
N GLY A 119 -2.16 -1.29 -5.20
CA GLY A 119 -1.19 -1.97 -6.04
C GLY A 119 -0.33 -2.95 -5.23
N LYS A 120 0.04 -4.08 -5.82
CA LYS A 120 1.00 -5.01 -5.22
C LYS A 120 2.34 -4.30 -5.07
N ILE A 121 2.76 -4.07 -3.84
CA ILE A 121 4.11 -3.59 -3.54
C ILE A 121 5.07 -4.74 -3.83
N VAL A 122 5.80 -4.65 -4.93
CA VAL A 122 6.96 -5.52 -5.15
C VAL A 122 8.07 -4.98 -4.26
N CYS A 123 8.26 -5.60 -3.10
CA CYS A 123 9.49 -5.42 -2.34
C CYS A 123 10.63 -6.04 -3.16
N SER A 124 11.40 -5.19 -3.84
CA SER A 124 12.70 -5.59 -4.39
C SER A 124 13.63 -5.83 -3.20
N PHE A 125 13.79 -7.09 -2.80
CA PHE A 125 14.83 -7.54 -1.88
C PHE A 125 16.14 -7.80 -2.64
#